data_AF-A0A9Q0MGZ7-F1
#
_entry.id   AF-A0A9Q0MGZ7-F1
#
_cell.length_a   1.000
_cell.length_b   1.000
_cell.length_c   1.000
_cell.angle_alpha   90.00
_cell.angle_beta   90.00
_cell.angle_gamma   90.00
#
_symmetry.space_group_name_H-M   'P 1'
#
loop_
_entity.id
_entity.type
_entity.pdbx_description
1 polymer ?
#
loop_
_entity_poly.entity_id
_entity_poly.type
_entity_poly.pdbx_seq_one_letter_code
_entity_poly.pdbx_strand_id
1 'polypeptide(L)'
;MTSSTNEGMTKFDESNIIEYDWPKIYVPRTSLSRYLVEKFLFFSNQVFLIDGENGTQFTYKHVLVDSLKCAQVLRENNVSSNSTVAIIGSNCYEYVCTLFACFLLEASIVLLDSKSRPATLPKSGFEWIINDIVLNMFPFGNLLGILELLTSLSVGARFVFNRNDKPMEVEHLAKLVERHSITASLLHSTYLVELIKNKVRLNTLEKIVYTEQPIHRNIVNVFKKMYNVHNCRYGHFALEASGFAAIEVSNSTPNECILVAPLPSMQIIVVERYGNRTCSNGQIGKIFIRSPFCAQTSQRTMMDGWMYSGYVGFYDDHRSMQVIDHYHNFIRMGHRFISKTLIETILLSQQTVARAVALKTIGQTLNGKGKQFRTLVTLKDGNNTTNSEELEHYLNAQLNDNNMKWSVTIVRRLIRDGQYRIRLMRCDKRRQMMMTRSN
;
A
#
# COMPACT_ATOMS: atom_id res chain seq x y z
N MET A 1 -11.90 -51.70 6.23
CA MET A 1 -11.70 -51.12 7.57
C MET A 1 -10.27 -50.58 7.62
N THR A 2 -9.96 -49.40 8.13
CA THR A 2 -10.81 -48.35 8.74
C THR A 2 -10.93 -47.12 7.84
N SER A 3 -12.16 -46.66 7.63
CA SER A 3 -12.44 -45.34 7.05
C SER A 3 -12.50 -44.29 8.17
N SER A 4 -11.46 -43.48 8.33
CA SER A 4 -11.54 -42.24 9.11
C SER A 4 -12.12 -41.14 8.21
N THR A 5 -13.39 -40.78 8.46
CA THR A 5 -14.10 -39.70 7.76
C THR A 5 -13.34 -38.39 7.87
N ASN A 6 -13.03 -37.76 6.73
CA ASN A 6 -12.33 -36.48 6.69
C ASN A 6 -13.32 -35.29 6.83
N GLU A 7 -14.27 -35.46 7.75
CA GLU A 7 -15.29 -34.50 8.14
C GLU A 7 -14.91 -33.96 9.52
N GLY A 8 -14.56 -32.68 9.66
CA GLY A 8 -14.23 -32.15 11.00
C GLY A 8 -13.58 -30.77 11.13
N MET A 9 -12.90 -30.24 10.09
CA MET A 9 -12.20 -28.94 10.21
C MET A 9 -12.53 -27.95 9.09
N THR A 10 -13.75 -27.40 9.12
CA THR A 10 -14.14 -26.18 8.37
C THR A 10 -13.73 -24.87 9.06
N LYS A 11 -13.16 -24.97 10.27
CA LYS A 11 -12.71 -23.87 11.14
C LYS A 11 -11.19 -23.76 11.17
N PHE A 12 -10.68 -22.59 11.55
CA PHE A 12 -9.25 -22.41 11.85
C PHE A 12 -8.92 -22.85 13.29
N ASP A 13 -7.69 -23.30 13.49
CA ASP A 13 -7.08 -23.46 14.81
C ASP A 13 -6.71 -22.08 15.37
N GLU A 14 -7.47 -21.58 16.35
CA GLU A 14 -7.27 -20.24 16.94
C GLU A 14 -6.27 -20.20 18.10
N SER A 15 -5.48 -21.26 18.31
CA SER A 15 -4.48 -21.32 19.39
C SER A 15 -3.39 -20.23 19.33
N ASN A 16 -3.08 -19.72 18.13
CA ASN A 16 -2.02 -18.71 17.90
C ASN A 16 -2.57 -17.38 17.36
N ILE A 17 -3.65 -16.85 17.96
CA ILE A 17 -4.09 -15.47 17.69
C ILE A 17 -3.01 -14.47 18.10
N ILE A 18 -2.71 -13.57 17.17
CA ILE A 18 -1.88 -12.38 17.37
C ILE A 18 -2.81 -11.20 17.67
N GLU A 19 -2.57 -10.60 18.83
CA GLU A 19 -3.17 -9.36 19.34
C GLU A 19 -2.04 -8.44 19.83
N TYR A 20 -2.36 -7.18 20.09
CA TYR A 20 -1.41 -6.23 20.67
C TYR A 20 -2.11 -5.33 21.69
N ASP A 21 -1.48 -5.16 22.86
CA ASP A 21 -2.03 -4.40 23.98
C ASP A 21 -1.89 -2.89 23.75
N TRP A 22 -2.81 -2.35 22.95
CA TRP A 22 -2.95 -0.92 22.73
C TRP A 22 -3.73 -0.26 23.90
N PRO A 23 -3.40 0.98 24.29
CA PRO A 23 -4.21 1.76 25.22
C PRO A 23 -5.68 1.79 24.80
N LYS A 24 -6.59 1.54 25.75
CA LYS A 24 -8.03 1.37 25.47
C LYS A 24 -8.63 2.62 24.81
N ILE A 25 -9.03 2.51 23.55
CA ILE A 25 -9.64 3.60 22.76
C ILE A 25 -11.16 3.57 22.92
N TYR A 26 -11.77 4.70 23.26
CA TYR A 26 -13.22 4.87 23.18
C TYR A 26 -13.65 5.14 21.73
N VAL A 27 -14.42 4.23 21.15
CA VAL A 27 -15.10 4.44 19.86
C VAL A 27 -16.54 4.91 20.13
N PRO A 28 -16.92 6.14 19.75
CA PRO A 28 -18.25 6.66 20.04
C PRO A 28 -19.33 5.91 19.25
N ARG A 29 -20.40 5.49 19.94
CA ARG A 29 -21.57 4.86 19.32
C ARG A 29 -22.49 5.90 18.68
N THR A 30 -22.06 6.43 17.54
CA THR A 30 -22.75 7.48 16.76
C THR A 30 -22.63 7.18 15.26
N SER A 31 -23.48 7.78 14.43
CA SER A 31 -23.33 7.69 12.97
C SER A 31 -22.13 8.50 12.49
N LEU A 32 -21.51 8.08 11.39
CA LEU A 32 -20.40 8.82 10.77
C LEU A 32 -20.84 10.25 10.38
N SER A 33 -22.04 10.39 9.81
CA SER A 33 -22.69 11.66 9.48
C SER A 33 -22.66 12.64 10.67
N ARG A 34 -23.13 12.20 11.84
CA ARG A 34 -23.17 13.00 13.07
C ARG A 34 -21.77 13.32 13.61
N TYR A 35 -20.88 12.34 13.68
CA TYR A 35 -19.50 12.57 14.15
C TYR A 35 -18.77 13.62 13.31
N LEU A 36 -18.95 13.59 11.98
CA LEU A 36 -18.34 14.56 11.08
C LEU A 36 -18.92 15.97 11.28
N VAL A 37 -20.24 16.11 11.43
CA VAL A 37 -20.88 17.40 11.72
C VAL A 37 -20.39 17.98 13.06
N GLU A 38 -20.30 17.17 14.11
CA GLU A 38 -19.77 17.59 15.42
C GLU A 38 -18.33 18.13 15.30
N LYS A 39 -17.48 17.52 14.44
CA LYS A 39 -16.12 18.01 14.14
C LYS A 39 -16.08 19.27 13.28
N PHE A 40 -16.91 19.35 12.24
CA PHE A 40 -17.01 20.56 11.39
C PHE A 40 -17.46 21.79 12.19
N LEU A 41 -18.36 21.61 13.16
CA LEU A 41 -18.80 22.68 14.05
C LEU A 41 -17.70 23.04 15.06
N PHE A 42 -17.02 22.06 15.66
CA PHE A 42 -15.96 22.30 16.64
C PHE A 42 -14.74 23.04 16.05
N PHE A 43 -14.35 22.73 14.82
CA PHE A 43 -13.20 23.37 14.14
C PHE A 43 -13.61 24.51 13.17
N SER A 44 -14.85 25.01 13.23
CA SER A 44 -15.51 25.79 12.16
C SER A 44 -14.66 26.86 11.46
N ASN A 45 -13.89 27.62 12.24
CA ASN A 45 -13.14 28.80 11.76
C ASN A 45 -11.72 28.47 11.29
N GLN A 46 -11.25 27.23 11.50
CA GLN A 46 -9.93 26.78 11.07
C GLN A 46 -9.94 26.39 9.59
N VAL A 47 -8.80 26.52 8.93
CA VAL A 47 -8.59 26.02 7.55
C VAL A 47 -8.58 24.49 7.58
N PHE A 48 -9.41 23.86 6.75
CA PHE A 48 -9.45 22.41 6.59
C PHE A 48 -8.74 22.00 5.30
N LEU A 49 -9.26 22.44 4.14
CA LEU A 49 -8.77 22.05 2.82
C LEU A 49 -7.90 23.15 2.21
N ILE A 50 -6.85 22.75 1.52
CA ILE A 50 -6.06 23.62 0.64
C ILE A 50 -5.89 22.91 -0.72
N ASP A 51 -6.24 23.60 -1.80
CA ASP A 51 -5.92 23.14 -3.16
C ASP A 51 -4.41 23.36 -3.41
N GLY A 52 -3.66 22.27 -3.62
CA GLY A 52 -2.21 22.32 -3.72
C GLY A 52 -1.69 23.18 -4.88
N GLU A 53 -2.45 23.26 -5.98
CA GLU A 53 -2.04 23.91 -7.23
C GLU A 53 -2.16 25.44 -7.15
N ASN A 54 -3.34 25.94 -6.76
CA ASN A 54 -3.64 27.38 -6.72
C ASN A 54 -3.50 27.99 -5.32
N GLY A 55 -3.46 27.18 -4.26
CA GLY A 55 -3.33 27.65 -2.86
C GLY A 55 -4.63 28.15 -2.23
N THR A 56 -5.79 27.98 -2.88
CA THR A 56 -7.10 28.37 -2.33
C THR A 56 -7.43 27.53 -1.09
N GLN A 57 -7.90 28.20 -0.03
CA GLN A 57 -8.12 27.63 1.29
C GLN A 57 -9.60 27.64 1.66
N PHE A 58 -10.07 26.54 2.26
CA PHE A 58 -11.47 26.38 2.69
C PHE A 58 -11.52 26.00 4.16
N THR A 59 -12.34 26.70 4.94
CA THR A 59 -12.52 26.41 6.36
C THR A 59 -13.43 25.21 6.58
N TYR A 60 -13.41 24.62 7.78
CA TYR A 60 -14.39 23.61 8.19
C TYR A 60 -15.84 24.12 7.98
N LYS A 61 -16.09 25.41 8.25
CA LYS A 61 -17.39 26.05 7.99
C LYS A 61 -17.75 26.13 6.50
N HIS A 62 -16.80 26.46 5.61
CA HIS A 62 -17.08 26.51 4.17
C HIS A 62 -17.48 25.13 3.64
N VAL A 63 -16.67 24.10 3.94
CA VAL A 63 -16.93 22.72 3.52
C VAL A 63 -18.28 22.23 4.05
N LEU A 64 -18.60 22.45 5.33
CA LEU A 64 -19.90 22.05 5.90
C LEU A 64 -21.07 22.75 5.20
N VAL A 65 -21.00 24.06 5.00
CA VAL A 65 -22.08 24.86 4.40
C VAL A 65 -22.32 24.46 2.94
N ASP A 66 -21.28 24.24 2.15
CA ASP A 66 -21.42 23.83 0.74
C ASP A 66 -21.84 22.36 0.60
N SER A 67 -21.39 21.48 1.51
CA SER A 67 -21.87 20.10 1.60
C SER A 67 -23.36 20.04 1.97
N LEU A 68 -23.86 20.94 2.83
CA LEU A 68 -25.28 21.03 3.17
C LEU A 68 -26.13 21.50 1.97
N LYS A 69 -25.67 22.49 1.21
CA LYS A 69 -26.33 22.91 -0.05
C LYS A 69 -26.39 21.75 -1.06
N CYS A 70 -25.27 21.05 -1.23
CA CYS A 70 -25.20 19.89 -2.12
C CYS A 70 -26.13 18.75 -1.64
N ALA A 71 -26.19 18.48 -0.33
CA ALA A 71 -27.11 17.50 0.24
C ALA A 71 -28.58 17.85 0.02
N GLN A 72 -28.94 19.13 0.08
CA GLN A 72 -30.30 19.59 -0.28
C GLN A 72 -30.61 19.28 -1.74
N VAL A 73 -29.75 19.70 -2.69
CA VAL A 73 -29.97 19.47 -4.13
C VAL A 73 -30.01 17.98 -4.47
N LEU A 74 -29.16 17.16 -3.86
CA LEU A 74 -29.20 15.70 -4.02
C LEU A 74 -30.52 15.11 -3.48
N ARG A 75 -31.01 15.58 -2.33
CA ARG A 75 -32.31 15.15 -1.77
C ARG A 75 -33.49 15.56 -2.64
N GLU A 76 -33.47 16.76 -3.22
CA GLU A 76 -34.44 17.22 -4.21
C GLU A 76 -34.43 16.36 -5.49
N ASN A 77 -33.27 15.74 -5.81
CA ASN A 77 -33.12 14.72 -6.85
C ASN A 77 -33.34 13.28 -6.35
N ASN A 78 -34.09 13.11 -5.24
CA ASN A 78 -34.48 11.82 -4.64
C ASN A 78 -33.33 10.95 -4.09
N VAL A 79 -32.16 11.52 -3.80
CA VAL A 79 -31.10 10.81 -3.06
C VAL A 79 -31.48 10.69 -1.58
N SER A 80 -31.38 9.46 -1.07
CA SER A 80 -31.76 9.05 0.29
C SER A 80 -30.78 8.00 0.84
N SER A 81 -30.98 7.55 2.08
CA SER A 81 -30.17 6.47 2.69
C SER A 81 -30.24 5.14 1.92
N ASN A 82 -31.32 4.90 1.17
CA ASN A 82 -31.47 3.72 0.31
C ASN A 82 -30.79 3.89 -1.08
N SER A 83 -30.30 5.09 -1.40
CA SER A 83 -29.66 5.38 -2.69
C SER A 83 -28.19 4.97 -2.68
N THR A 84 -27.69 4.53 -3.84
CA THR A 84 -26.26 4.33 -4.10
C THR A 84 -25.76 5.39 -5.08
N VAL A 85 -24.88 6.28 -4.63
CA VAL A 85 -24.32 7.39 -5.43
C VAL A 85 -22.92 7.02 -5.90
N ALA A 86 -22.69 7.06 -7.21
CA ALA A 86 -21.35 6.90 -7.79
C ALA A 86 -20.68 8.26 -7.97
N ILE A 87 -19.53 8.50 -7.34
CA ILE A 87 -18.78 9.76 -7.45
C ILE A 87 -17.53 9.53 -8.31
N ILE A 88 -17.53 10.12 -9.51
CA ILE A 88 -16.45 10.01 -10.51
C ILE A 88 -15.84 11.39 -10.74
N GLY A 89 -14.52 11.52 -10.58
CA GLY A 89 -13.82 12.78 -10.81
C GLY A 89 -12.38 12.78 -10.32
N SER A 90 -11.68 13.86 -10.61
CA SER A 90 -10.36 14.18 -10.03
C SER A 90 -10.52 14.80 -8.64
N ASN A 91 -9.42 14.87 -7.88
CA ASN A 91 -9.38 15.51 -6.57
C ASN A 91 -9.64 17.02 -6.69
N CYS A 92 -10.82 17.45 -6.24
CA CYS A 92 -11.23 18.86 -6.21
C CYS A 92 -12.15 19.14 -5.00
N TYR A 93 -12.45 20.43 -4.75
CA TYR A 93 -13.31 20.87 -3.64
C TYR A 93 -14.73 20.31 -3.76
N GLU A 94 -15.25 20.26 -4.99
CA GLU A 94 -16.58 19.80 -5.34
C GLU A 94 -16.74 18.30 -5.10
N TYR A 95 -15.70 17.50 -5.35
CA TYR A 95 -15.68 16.06 -5.00
C TYR A 95 -15.87 15.88 -3.49
N VAL A 96 -15.14 16.66 -2.69
CA VAL A 96 -15.20 16.59 -1.23
C VAL A 96 -16.56 17.06 -0.69
N CYS A 97 -17.12 18.13 -1.24
CA CYS A 97 -18.47 18.58 -0.86
C CYS A 97 -19.56 17.58 -1.26
N THR A 98 -19.44 16.93 -2.43
CA THR A 98 -20.37 15.87 -2.89
C THR A 98 -20.28 14.62 -2.02
N LEU A 99 -19.06 14.25 -1.60
CA LEU A 99 -18.82 13.14 -0.68
C LEU A 99 -19.48 13.38 0.68
N PHE A 100 -19.23 14.54 1.30
CA PHE A 100 -19.86 14.90 2.58
C PHE A 100 -21.37 15.08 2.45
N ALA A 101 -21.87 15.58 1.32
CA ALA A 101 -23.31 15.63 1.04
C ALA A 101 -23.95 14.23 1.03
N CYS A 102 -23.30 13.24 0.42
CA CYS A 102 -23.78 11.86 0.44
C CYS A 102 -23.76 11.26 1.87
N PHE A 103 -22.72 11.54 2.67
CA PHE A 103 -22.69 11.17 4.10
C PHE A 103 -23.81 11.85 4.90
N LEU A 104 -24.15 13.12 4.63
CA LEU A 104 -25.24 13.86 5.26
C LEU A 104 -26.65 13.35 4.86
N LEU A 105 -26.75 12.61 3.76
CA LEU A 105 -27.97 11.88 3.34
C LEU A 105 -27.96 10.41 3.76
N GLU A 106 -26.89 9.95 4.40
CA GLU A 106 -26.61 8.55 4.77
C GLU A 106 -26.70 7.58 3.58
N ALA A 107 -26.48 8.10 2.36
CA ALA A 107 -26.51 7.34 1.12
C ALA A 107 -25.26 6.44 0.99
N SER A 108 -25.42 5.29 0.35
CA SER A 108 -24.29 4.42 0.00
C SER A 108 -23.44 5.06 -1.10
N ILE A 109 -22.11 4.98 -1.00
CA ILE A 109 -21.19 5.68 -1.92
C ILE A 109 -20.31 4.68 -2.67
N VAL A 110 -20.25 4.80 -4.00
CA VAL A 110 -19.30 4.10 -4.87
C VAL A 110 -18.29 5.11 -5.40
N LEU A 111 -17.09 5.08 -4.83
CA LEU A 111 -15.98 5.93 -5.23
C LEU A 111 -15.33 5.36 -6.50
N LEU A 112 -15.27 6.16 -7.57
CA LEU A 112 -14.69 5.76 -8.86
C LEU A 112 -13.59 6.73 -9.29
N ASP A 113 -12.35 6.31 -9.16
CA ASP A 113 -11.22 6.96 -9.84
C ASP A 113 -11.26 6.63 -11.34
N SER A 114 -11.15 7.67 -12.17
CA SER A 114 -10.88 7.59 -13.62
C SER A 114 -9.75 6.62 -14.00
N LYS A 115 -8.80 6.37 -13.09
CA LYS A 115 -7.59 5.53 -13.28
C LYS A 115 -7.40 4.41 -12.21
N SER A 116 -8.48 4.00 -11.53
CA SER A 116 -8.73 2.67 -10.92
C SER A 116 -8.00 2.16 -9.64
N ARG A 117 -8.81 1.89 -8.59
CA ARG A 117 -8.70 0.89 -7.46
C ARG A 117 -7.73 1.18 -6.24
N PRO A 118 -7.99 0.66 -5.00
CA PRO A 118 -7.65 1.34 -3.71
C PRO A 118 -6.81 0.54 -2.64
N ALA A 119 -6.60 0.84 -1.31
CA ALA A 119 -7.35 1.61 -0.26
C ALA A 119 -6.56 1.94 1.10
N THR A 120 -7.05 2.90 1.93
CA THR A 120 -6.68 3.50 3.29
C THR A 120 -6.92 2.82 4.65
N LEU A 121 -7.05 3.68 5.68
CA LEU A 121 -6.54 3.61 7.07
C LEU A 121 -7.64 3.78 8.13
N PRO A 122 -7.48 3.27 9.37
CA PRO A 122 -7.32 4.26 10.46
C PRO A 122 -6.41 3.83 11.63
N LYS A 123 -5.77 4.83 12.27
CA LYS A 123 -5.09 4.85 13.60
C LYS A 123 -4.55 3.56 14.26
N SER A 124 -3.23 3.56 14.47
CA SER A 124 -2.51 2.76 15.48
C SER A 124 -1.09 3.33 15.66
N GLY A 125 -0.62 3.57 16.90
CA GLY A 125 0.77 3.95 17.23
C GLY A 125 1.40 5.19 16.56
N PHE A 126 0.71 5.81 15.62
CA PHE A 126 1.10 6.94 14.79
C PHE A 126 -0.12 7.86 14.74
N GLU A 127 0.01 9.05 15.28
CA GLU A 127 -1.10 10.00 15.39
C GLU A 127 -0.86 11.24 14.53
N TRP A 128 -1.93 11.67 13.89
CA TRP A 128 -2.02 12.98 13.25
C TRP A 128 -2.60 13.92 14.31
N ILE A 129 -2.05 15.13 14.45
CA ILE A 129 -2.49 16.11 15.44
C ILE A 129 -3.07 17.35 14.74
N ILE A 130 -3.84 18.16 15.47
CA ILE A 130 -4.46 19.39 14.95
C ILE A 130 -3.47 20.35 14.25
N ASN A 131 -2.21 20.36 14.68
CA ASN A 131 -1.16 21.21 14.11
C ASN A 131 -0.60 20.68 12.78
N ASP A 132 -0.83 19.41 12.43
CA ASP A 132 -0.27 18.81 11.23
C ASP A 132 -0.84 19.43 9.94
N ILE A 133 0.02 19.51 8.93
CA ILE A 133 -0.36 19.84 7.56
C ILE A 133 -0.06 18.60 6.72
N VAL A 134 -1.13 17.97 6.24
CA VAL A 134 -1.10 16.70 5.52
C VAL A 134 -1.06 16.96 4.02
N LEU A 135 -0.12 16.34 3.29
CA LEU A 135 -0.17 16.26 1.83
C LEU A 135 -0.80 14.94 1.41
N ASN A 136 -1.99 15.04 0.81
CA ASN A 136 -2.66 13.90 0.19
C ASN A 136 -1.98 13.49 -1.13
N MET A 137 -1.72 12.20 -1.22
CA MET A 137 -0.96 11.57 -2.31
C MET A 137 -1.80 10.61 -3.16
N PHE A 138 -3.11 10.51 -2.89
CA PHE A 138 -3.99 9.49 -3.45
C PHE A 138 -5.32 10.06 -3.97
N PRO A 139 -5.91 9.47 -5.02
CA PRO A 139 -7.24 9.86 -5.50
C PRO A 139 -8.33 9.77 -4.41
N PHE A 140 -9.34 10.63 -4.47
CA PHE A 140 -10.56 10.53 -3.67
C PHE A 140 -11.52 9.46 -4.20
N GLY A 141 -11.43 9.12 -5.51
CA GLY A 141 -12.03 7.91 -6.10
C GLY A 141 -11.42 6.60 -5.59
N ASN A 142 -10.69 6.66 -4.49
CA ASN A 142 -9.89 5.61 -3.90
C ASN A 142 -9.91 5.79 -2.38
N LEU A 143 -10.28 4.73 -1.65
CA LEU A 143 -10.38 4.78 -0.19
C LEU A 143 -9.03 5.07 0.51
N LEU A 144 -7.89 5.04 -0.22
CA LEU A 144 -6.59 5.60 0.21
C LEU A 144 -6.78 7.06 0.63
N GLY A 145 -7.26 7.93 -0.27
CA GLY A 145 -7.39 9.37 -0.02
C GLY A 145 -8.58 9.74 0.87
N ILE A 146 -9.66 8.95 0.88
CA ILE A 146 -10.83 9.24 1.74
C ILE A 146 -10.54 8.97 3.22
N LEU A 147 -9.89 7.84 3.54
CA LEU A 147 -9.55 7.57 4.95
C LEU A 147 -8.41 8.48 5.45
N GLU A 148 -7.54 8.95 4.55
CA GLU A 148 -6.59 10.04 4.80
C GLU A 148 -7.32 11.34 5.20
N LEU A 149 -8.28 11.78 4.36
CA LEU A 149 -9.11 12.97 4.57
C LEU A 149 -9.92 12.91 5.88
N LEU A 150 -10.60 11.79 6.14
CA LEU A 150 -11.39 11.57 7.34
C LEU A 150 -10.52 11.50 8.60
N THR A 151 -9.29 10.99 8.49
CA THR A 151 -8.32 11.00 9.60
C THR A 151 -7.92 12.43 9.96
N SER A 152 -7.54 13.27 8.99
CA SER A 152 -7.26 14.70 9.24
C SER A 152 -8.42 15.43 9.88
N LEU A 153 -9.62 15.29 9.32
CA LEU A 153 -10.84 15.91 9.84
C LEU A 153 -11.10 15.51 11.30
N SER A 154 -10.92 14.24 11.64
CA SER A 154 -11.20 13.72 12.99
C SER A 154 -10.34 14.37 14.09
N VAL A 155 -9.15 14.87 13.74
CA VAL A 155 -8.17 15.49 14.65
C VAL A 155 -8.02 17.01 14.46
N GLY A 156 -8.66 17.59 13.44
CA GLY A 156 -8.59 19.02 13.13
C GLY A 156 -7.43 19.44 12.22
N ALA A 157 -6.64 18.51 11.69
CA ALA A 157 -5.46 18.80 10.88
C ALA A 157 -5.80 19.49 9.55
N ARG A 158 -4.84 20.25 9.00
CA ARG A 158 -4.93 20.82 7.65
C ARG A 158 -4.65 19.74 6.61
N PHE A 159 -5.38 19.78 5.50
CA PHE A 159 -5.34 18.77 4.44
C PHE A 159 -5.15 19.44 3.08
N VAL A 160 -3.94 19.32 2.54
CA VAL A 160 -3.55 19.84 1.23
C VAL A 160 -3.74 18.73 0.21
N PHE A 161 -4.66 18.94 -0.74
CA PHE A 161 -4.95 17.95 -1.78
C PHE A 161 -4.26 18.30 -3.10
N ASN A 162 -3.65 17.30 -3.72
CA ASN A 162 -3.09 17.40 -5.07
C ASN A 162 -4.13 16.98 -6.12
N ARG A 163 -4.16 17.65 -7.28
CA ARG A 163 -5.01 17.26 -8.42
C ARG A 163 -4.41 16.05 -9.14
N ASN A 164 -5.12 14.92 -9.16
CA ASN A 164 -4.64 13.63 -9.69
C ASN A 164 -4.82 13.44 -11.21
N ASP A 165 -5.03 14.52 -11.97
CA ASP A 165 -5.16 14.48 -13.44
C ASP A 165 -3.92 13.87 -14.11
N LYS A 166 -2.75 14.06 -13.49
CA LYS A 166 -1.45 13.49 -13.84
C LYS A 166 -0.88 12.70 -12.64
N PRO A 167 -0.01 11.69 -12.86
CA PRO A 167 0.75 11.08 -11.78
C PRO A 167 1.63 12.11 -11.05
N MET A 168 1.78 11.99 -9.74
CA MET A 168 2.61 12.89 -8.93
C MET A 168 4.10 12.70 -9.24
N GLU A 169 4.76 13.73 -9.75
CA GLU A 169 6.23 13.76 -9.91
C GLU A 169 6.92 14.11 -8.59
N VAL A 170 8.15 13.63 -8.39
CA VAL A 170 8.89 13.75 -7.13
C VAL A 170 9.24 15.22 -6.83
N GLU A 171 9.50 15.97 -7.89
CA GLU A 171 9.80 17.39 -7.92
C GLU A 171 8.55 18.25 -7.68
N HIS A 172 7.35 17.75 -8.00
CA HIS A 172 6.08 18.42 -7.69
C HIS A 172 5.67 18.19 -6.24
N LEU A 173 5.81 16.95 -5.75
CA LEU A 173 5.67 16.59 -4.33
C LEU A 173 6.56 17.50 -3.47
N ALA A 174 7.84 17.64 -3.82
CA ALA A 174 8.79 18.50 -3.11
C ALA A 174 8.34 19.98 -3.11
N LYS A 175 7.88 20.51 -4.24
CA LYS A 175 7.33 21.88 -4.30
C LYS A 175 6.13 22.06 -3.38
N LEU A 176 5.21 21.10 -3.34
CA LEU A 176 4.05 21.15 -2.45
C LEU A 176 4.44 21.05 -0.98
N VAL A 177 5.43 20.22 -0.63
CA VAL A 177 5.98 20.11 0.73
C VAL A 177 6.51 21.44 1.22
N GLU A 178 7.43 22.07 0.48
CA GLU A 178 8.01 23.36 0.87
C GLU A 178 6.97 24.50 0.84
N ARG A 179 6.11 24.56 -0.20
CA ARG A 179 5.13 25.64 -0.42
C ARG A 179 4.04 25.71 0.65
N HIS A 180 3.58 24.55 1.13
CA HIS A 180 2.49 24.45 2.11
C HIS A 180 2.97 24.05 3.51
N SER A 181 4.29 23.92 3.71
CA SER A 181 4.94 23.49 4.96
C SER A 181 4.39 22.17 5.50
N ILE A 182 4.27 21.18 4.63
CA ILE A 182 3.71 19.86 4.91
C ILE A 182 4.52 19.15 6.01
N THR A 183 3.87 18.75 7.09
CA THR A 183 4.47 18.02 8.22
C THR A 183 4.26 16.51 8.14
N ALA A 184 3.18 16.07 7.49
CA ALA A 184 2.79 14.67 7.40
C ALA A 184 2.35 14.28 5.98
N SER A 185 2.60 13.02 5.59
CA SER A 185 2.04 12.45 4.36
C SER A 185 2.00 10.92 4.43
N LEU A 186 1.08 10.32 3.69
CA LEU A 186 0.99 8.89 3.45
C LEU A 186 1.59 8.59 2.07
N LEU A 187 2.37 7.52 1.91
CA LEU A 187 3.09 7.23 0.66
C LEU A 187 2.98 5.76 0.21
N HIS A 188 3.01 5.57 -1.11
CA HIS A 188 3.40 4.27 -1.68
C HIS A 188 4.87 3.99 -1.34
N SER A 189 5.21 2.76 -0.97
CA SER A 189 6.61 2.38 -0.64
C SER A 189 7.61 2.60 -1.78
N THR A 190 7.12 2.65 -3.03
CA THR A 190 7.90 2.98 -4.22
C THR A 190 8.33 4.46 -4.29
N TYR A 191 7.58 5.38 -3.68
CA TYR A 191 7.92 6.81 -3.63
C TYR A 191 9.11 7.07 -2.72
N LEU A 192 9.24 6.37 -1.58
CA LEU A 192 10.42 6.49 -0.70
C LEU A 192 11.73 6.22 -1.47
N VAL A 193 11.73 5.20 -2.34
CA VAL A 193 12.88 4.85 -3.19
C VAL A 193 13.14 5.91 -4.26
N GLU A 194 12.10 6.49 -4.88
CA GLU A 194 12.29 7.53 -5.90
C GLU A 194 12.68 8.89 -5.29
N LEU A 195 12.22 9.21 -4.08
CA LEU A 195 12.66 10.37 -3.30
C LEU A 195 14.17 10.27 -3.00
N ILE A 196 14.63 9.16 -2.40
CA ILE A 196 16.07 8.91 -2.13
C ILE A 196 16.93 9.09 -3.40
N LYS A 197 16.44 8.67 -4.55
CA LYS A 197 17.18 8.75 -5.82
C LYS A 197 17.32 10.18 -6.34
N ASN A 198 16.25 10.97 -6.30
CA ASN A 198 16.25 12.33 -6.85
C ASN A 198 16.76 13.39 -5.85
N LYS A 199 16.87 13.07 -4.56
CA LYS A 199 17.46 13.94 -3.51
C LYS A 199 16.83 15.34 -3.47
N VAL A 200 15.51 15.40 -3.60
CA VAL A 200 14.72 16.64 -3.50
C VAL A 200 14.78 17.27 -2.10
N ARG A 201 14.09 18.40 -1.87
CA ARG A 201 13.92 18.98 -0.53
C ARG A 201 12.55 18.59 0.05
N LEU A 202 12.52 18.25 1.35
CA LEU A 202 11.33 17.88 2.11
C LEU A 202 11.42 18.44 3.54
N ASN A 203 11.89 19.68 3.68
CA ASN A 203 12.46 20.22 4.93
C ASN A 203 11.48 20.25 6.12
N THR A 204 10.17 20.31 5.87
CA THR A 204 9.12 20.35 6.89
C THR A 204 8.52 18.97 7.21
N LEU A 205 8.87 17.93 6.45
CA LEU A 205 8.20 16.63 6.52
C LEU A 205 8.76 15.77 7.67
N GLU A 206 8.00 15.63 8.75
CA GLU A 206 8.42 14.93 9.98
C GLU A 206 7.90 13.48 10.05
N LYS A 207 6.72 13.24 9.44
CA LYS A 207 5.84 12.10 9.70
C LYS A 207 5.41 11.41 8.40
N ILE A 208 5.72 10.12 8.26
CA ILE A 208 5.29 9.31 7.11
C ILE A 208 4.75 7.95 7.52
N VAL A 209 3.60 7.57 6.96
CA VAL A 209 3.18 6.16 6.85
C VAL A 209 3.42 5.71 5.41
N TYR A 210 4.03 4.54 5.19
CA TYR A 210 4.20 3.95 3.87
C TYR A 210 3.53 2.58 3.76
N THR A 211 2.99 2.24 2.58
CA THR A 211 2.14 1.04 2.42
C THR A 211 2.30 0.33 1.06
N GLU A 212 1.39 -0.59 0.75
CA GLU A 212 1.47 -1.68 -0.23
C GLU A 212 2.54 -2.72 0.13
N GLN A 213 3.78 -2.53 -0.33
CA GLN A 213 4.84 -3.54 -0.26
C GLN A 213 5.82 -3.25 0.86
N PRO A 214 6.18 -4.23 1.72
CA PRO A 214 7.29 -4.05 2.65
C PRO A 214 8.59 -3.82 1.87
N ILE A 215 9.42 -2.88 2.34
CA ILE A 215 10.73 -2.56 1.77
C ILE A 215 11.83 -2.82 2.81
N HIS A 216 13.06 -3.05 2.36
CA HIS A 216 14.14 -3.40 3.28
C HIS A 216 14.41 -2.27 4.31
N ARG A 217 14.57 -2.60 5.60
CA ARG A 217 14.81 -1.67 6.72
C ARG A 217 15.84 -0.59 6.38
N ASN A 218 16.98 -0.98 5.79
CA ASN A 218 18.04 -0.06 5.37
C ASN A 218 17.57 1.06 4.44
N ILE A 219 16.60 0.83 3.56
CA ILE A 219 16.02 1.86 2.68
C ILE A 219 15.25 2.89 3.52
N VAL A 220 14.47 2.43 4.51
CA VAL A 220 13.75 3.28 5.45
C VAL A 220 14.74 4.09 6.30
N ASN A 221 15.81 3.46 6.81
CA ASN A 221 16.84 4.13 7.61
C ASN A 221 17.60 5.19 6.78
N VAL A 222 17.93 4.89 5.51
CA VAL A 222 18.51 5.87 4.57
C VAL A 222 17.55 7.02 4.30
N PHE A 223 16.26 6.74 4.09
CA PHE A 223 15.23 7.76 3.89
C PHE A 223 15.13 8.69 5.12
N LYS A 224 14.96 8.12 6.32
CA LYS A 224 14.87 8.88 7.59
C LYS A 224 16.10 9.74 7.82
N LYS A 225 17.30 9.22 7.56
CA LYS A 225 18.56 9.98 7.71
C LYS A 225 18.75 11.05 6.63
N MET A 226 18.33 10.81 5.39
CA MET A 226 18.45 11.76 4.28
C MET A 226 17.51 12.97 4.44
N TYR A 227 16.32 12.74 5.00
CA TYR A 227 15.25 13.74 5.09
C TYR A 227 14.94 14.23 6.51
N ASN A 228 15.69 13.77 7.51
CA ASN A 228 15.42 14.01 8.94
C ASN A 228 13.99 13.61 9.40
N VAL A 229 13.34 12.68 8.67
CA VAL A 229 11.97 12.23 8.97
C VAL A 229 11.98 11.34 10.21
N HIS A 230 11.64 11.91 11.37
CA HIS A 230 11.75 11.26 12.66
C HIS A 230 10.80 10.05 12.81
N ASN A 231 9.57 10.13 12.31
CA ASN A 231 8.57 9.07 12.41
C ASN A 231 8.16 8.57 11.01
N CYS A 232 8.82 7.52 10.52
CA CYS A 232 8.49 6.85 9.26
C CYS A 232 8.18 5.37 9.54
N ARG A 233 7.00 4.89 9.16
CA ARG A 233 6.48 3.56 9.53
C ARG A 233 5.78 2.84 8.37
N TYR A 234 6.00 1.53 8.24
CA TYR A 234 5.15 0.69 7.38
C TYR A 234 3.77 0.53 8.01
N GLY A 235 2.75 0.47 7.19
CA GLY A 235 1.43 -0.01 7.59
C GLY A 235 0.89 -1.02 6.57
N HIS A 236 0.47 -2.17 7.09
CA HIS A 236 -0.06 -3.28 6.31
C HIS A 236 -1.55 -3.03 6.01
N PHE A 237 -1.86 -2.77 4.75
CA PHE A 237 -3.22 -2.51 4.29
C PHE A 237 -3.98 -3.79 3.90
N ALA A 238 -5.28 -3.89 4.22
CA ALA A 238 -6.19 -4.93 3.74
C ALA A 238 -7.60 -4.38 3.45
N LEU A 239 -8.06 -4.48 2.21
CA LEU A 239 -9.35 -3.93 1.75
C LEU A 239 -10.55 -4.63 2.40
N GLU A 240 -10.37 -5.90 2.66
CA GLU A 240 -11.35 -6.78 3.29
C GLU A 240 -11.64 -6.32 4.74
N ALA A 241 -10.62 -5.79 5.43
CA ALA A 241 -10.72 -5.23 6.78
C ALA A 241 -11.19 -3.76 6.81
N SER A 242 -11.55 -3.18 5.66
CA SER A 242 -11.95 -1.77 5.47
C SER A 242 -10.89 -0.74 5.89
N GLY A 243 -9.63 -1.13 6.03
CA GLY A 243 -8.62 -0.30 6.68
C GLY A 243 -7.22 -0.90 6.66
N PHE A 244 -6.31 -0.35 7.48
CA PHE A 244 -5.07 -1.04 7.78
C PHE A 244 -5.38 -2.21 8.73
N ALA A 245 -4.57 -3.26 8.66
CA ALA A 245 -4.69 -4.42 9.54
C ALA A 245 -3.60 -4.45 10.62
N ALA A 246 -2.44 -3.89 10.32
CA ALA A 246 -1.31 -3.80 11.23
C ALA A 246 -0.43 -2.57 10.92
N ILE A 247 0.35 -2.09 11.90
CA ILE A 247 1.37 -1.03 11.72
C ILE A 247 2.71 -1.44 12.30
N GLU A 248 3.79 -0.87 11.78
CA GLU A 248 5.13 -0.98 12.34
C GLU A 248 5.19 -0.49 13.79
N VAL A 249 5.65 -1.37 14.68
CA VAL A 249 5.91 -1.07 16.10
C VAL A 249 7.37 -0.77 16.32
N SER A 250 7.66 0.16 17.24
CA SER A 250 9.00 0.76 17.41
C SER A 250 10.01 -0.12 18.17
N ASN A 251 9.74 -1.43 18.29
CA ASN A 251 10.49 -2.35 19.14
C ASN A 251 11.65 -3.05 18.40
N SER A 252 11.71 -2.99 17.07
CA SER A 252 12.81 -3.61 16.29
C SER A 252 14.15 -2.92 16.55
N THR A 253 15.22 -3.67 16.77
CA THR A 253 16.57 -3.10 16.88
C THR A 253 17.01 -2.46 15.54
N PRO A 254 18.04 -1.58 15.51
CA PRO A 254 18.35 -0.75 14.34
C PRO A 254 18.62 -1.49 13.01
N ASN A 255 18.95 -2.78 13.06
CA ASN A 255 19.32 -3.61 11.92
C ASN A 255 18.23 -4.61 11.48
N GLU A 256 17.09 -4.68 12.19
CA GLU A 256 16.10 -5.75 12.02
C GLU A 256 14.97 -5.43 11.04
N CYS A 257 14.23 -6.49 10.68
CA CYS A 257 13.13 -6.44 9.73
C CYS A 257 12.00 -5.49 10.18
N ILE A 258 11.10 -5.17 9.25
CA ILE A 258 9.86 -4.45 9.57
C ILE A 258 8.92 -5.43 10.28
N LEU A 259 8.76 -5.22 11.59
CA LEU A 259 7.82 -5.93 12.44
C LEU A 259 6.56 -5.08 12.63
N VAL A 260 5.40 -5.65 12.38
CA VAL A 260 4.08 -5.00 12.52
C VAL A 260 3.21 -5.69 13.57
N ALA A 261 2.40 -4.91 14.27
CA ALA A 261 1.39 -5.40 15.21
C ALA A 261 -0.02 -5.08 14.71
N PRO A 262 -1.05 -5.93 14.97
CA PRO A 262 -2.43 -5.66 14.62
C PRO A 262 -2.93 -4.30 15.10
N LEU A 263 -3.92 -3.71 14.43
CA LEU A 263 -4.58 -2.50 14.92
C LEU A 263 -5.37 -2.77 16.22
N PRO A 264 -5.72 -1.73 17.01
CA PRO A 264 -6.68 -1.87 18.11
C PRO A 264 -7.98 -2.56 17.67
N SER A 265 -8.43 -3.55 18.45
CA SER A 265 -9.59 -4.42 18.15
C SER A 265 -9.48 -5.30 16.90
N MET A 266 -8.30 -5.41 16.27
CA MET A 266 -8.04 -6.39 15.20
C MET A 266 -7.18 -7.54 15.70
N GLN A 267 -7.41 -8.71 15.10
CA GLN A 267 -6.70 -9.95 15.39
C GLN A 267 -6.09 -10.49 14.10
N ILE A 268 -4.94 -11.14 14.20
CA ILE A 268 -4.25 -11.77 13.06
C ILE A 268 -3.93 -13.22 13.40
N ILE A 269 -3.98 -14.11 12.41
CA ILE A 269 -3.37 -15.45 12.49
C ILE A 269 -2.48 -15.69 11.27
N VAL A 270 -1.41 -16.45 11.46
CA VAL A 270 -0.59 -16.98 10.37
C VAL A 270 -0.94 -18.46 10.22
N VAL A 271 -1.39 -18.87 9.03
CA VAL A 271 -1.95 -20.20 8.76
C VAL A 271 -1.04 -20.99 7.82
N GLU A 272 -0.92 -22.31 8.07
CA GLU A 272 -0.16 -23.21 7.21
C GLU A 272 -0.61 -23.14 5.73
N ARG A 273 0.31 -23.45 4.81
CA ARG A 273 0.04 -23.31 3.37
C ARG A 273 -1.08 -24.25 2.86
N TYR A 274 -1.29 -25.37 3.55
CA TYR A 274 -2.32 -26.38 3.27
C TYR A 274 -3.01 -26.76 4.59
N GLY A 275 -4.34 -26.86 4.59
CA GLY A 275 -5.12 -27.05 5.81
C GLY A 275 -5.38 -25.75 6.58
N ASN A 276 -5.95 -25.91 7.78
CA ASN A 276 -6.52 -24.82 8.60
C ASN A 276 -5.83 -24.67 9.96
N ARG A 277 -4.58 -25.13 10.08
CA ARG A 277 -3.79 -25.01 11.32
C ARG A 277 -3.02 -23.70 11.34
N THR A 278 -2.91 -23.06 12.50
CA THR A 278 -1.97 -21.96 12.67
C THR A 278 -0.53 -22.44 12.65
N CYS A 279 0.34 -21.61 12.07
CA CYS A 279 1.78 -21.74 12.15
C CYS A 279 2.28 -21.49 13.58
N SER A 280 3.35 -22.18 13.96
CA SER A 280 4.16 -21.83 15.14
C SER A 280 4.98 -20.56 14.91
N ASN A 281 5.58 -20.03 15.98
CA ASN A 281 6.59 -18.96 15.91
C ASN A 281 7.65 -19.26 14.83
N GLY A 282 8.03 -18.25 14.04
CA GLY A 282 9.00 -18.35 12.95
C GLY A 282 8.54 -19.12 11.69
N GLN A 283 7.43 -19.87 11.76
CA GLN A 283 6.95 -20.67 10.64
C GLN A 283 6.18 -19.80 9.63
N ILE A 284 6.66 -19.81 8.38
CA ILE A 284 6.10 -18.99 7.30
C ILE A 284 4.74 -19.54 6.83
N GLY A 285 3.72 -18.70 6.85
CA GLY A 285 2.35 -19.03 6.44
C GLY A 285 1.61 -17.87 5.77
N LYS A 286 0.32 -18.10 5.49
CA LYS A 286 -0.62 -17.11 4.96
C LYS A 286 -1.12 -16.21 6.09
N ILE A 287 -1.15 -14.90 5.86
CA ILE A 287 -1.69 -13.94 6.83
C ILE A 287 -3.21 -13.86 6.68
N PHE A 288 -3.94 -14.09 7.78
CA PHE A 288 -5.38 -13.86 7.88
C PHE A 288 -5.69 -12.85 8.97
N ILE A 289 -6.77 -12.08 8.78
CA ILE A 289 -7.18 -10.95 9.63
C ILE A 289 -8.64 -11.14 10.06
N ARG A 290 -8.94 -10.90 11.34
CA ARG A 290 -10.29 -10.72 11.86
C ARG A 290 -10.43 -9.30 12.40
N SER A 291 -11.53 -8.64 12.04
CA SER A 291 -11.78 -7.23 12.31
C SER A 291 -13.28 -7.02 12.60
N PRO A 292 -13.67 -6.12 13.52
CA PRO A 292 -15.07 -5.72 13.69
C PRO A 292 -15.56 -4.77 12.59
N PHE A 293 -14.67 -4.30 11.71
CA PHE A 293 -14.94 -3.30 10.68
C PHE A 293 -15.03 -3.89 9.25
N CYS A 294 -15.08 -5.21 9.11
CA CYS A 294 -15.12 -5.91 7.82
C CYS A 294 -16.23 -5.42 6.88
N ALA A 295 -15.89 -5.19 5.61
CA ALA A 295 -16.88 -4.86 4.58
C ALA A 295 -17.87 -6.01 4.36
N GLN A 296 -19.17 -5.70 4.25
CA GLN A 296 -20.22 -6.70 4.02
C GLN A 296 -19.99 -7.57 2.77
N THR A 297 -19.34 -7.00 1.74
CA THR A 297 -18.92 -7.72 0.53
C THR A 297 -17.87 -8.78 0.82
N SER A 298 -16.91 -8.50 1.71
CA SER A 298 -15.81 -9.40 2.08
C SER A 298 -16.22 -10.51 3.05
N GLN A 299 -17.34 -10.36 3.76
CA GLN A 299 -17.92 -11.42 4.60
C GLN A 299 -18.18 -12.71 3.80
N ARG A 300 -18.54 -12.60 2.52
CA ARG A 300 -18.78 -13.74 1.62
C ARG A 300 -17.52 -14.52 1.23
N THR A 301 -16.34 -13.99 1.54
CA THR A 301 -15.03 -14.62 1.30
C THR A 301 -14.27 -14.94 2.59
N MET A 302 -14.90 -14.75 3.75
CA MET A 302 -14.33 -15.16 5.04
C MET A 302 -14.41 -16.69 5.20
N MET A 303 -13.42 -17.27 5.86
CA MET A 303 -13.53 -18.60 6.46
C MET A 303 -13.50 -18.44 7.98
N ASP A 304 -14.58 -18.86 8.64
CA ASP A 304 -14.76 -18.79 10.09
C ASP A 304 -14.52 -17.40 10.74
N GLY A 305 -14.95 -16.33 10.06
CA GLY A 305 -14.74 -14.96 10.53
C GLY A 305 -13.33 -14.40 10.29
N TRP A 306 -12.50 -15.11 9.52
CA TRP A 306 -11.17 -14.67 9.11
C TRP A 306 -11.10 -14.38 7.61
N MET A 307 -10.46 -13.26 7.25
CA MET A 307 -10.22 -12.84 5.85
C MET A 307 -8.78 -13.11 5.48
N TYR A 308 -8.53 -13.63 4.28
CA TYR A 308 -7.17 -13.75 3.77
C TYR A 308 -6.66 -12.38 3.29
N SER A 309 -5.51 -11.90 3.80
CA SER A 309 -4.99 -10.58 3.41
C SER A 309 -4.36 -10.55 2.01
N GLY A 310 -4.12 -11.72 1.41
CA GLY A 310 -3.34 -11.86 0.18
C GLY A 310 -1.82 -11.97 0.42
N TYR A 311 -1.32 -11.75 1.64
CA TYR A 311 0.12 -11.74 1.96
C TYR A 311 0.60 -13.00 2.71
N VAL A 312 1.92 -13.16 2.72
CA VAL A 312 2.66 -14.24 3.40
C VAL A 312 3.60 -13.63 4.44
N GLY A 313 3.73 -14.28 5.58
CA GLY A 313 4.56 -13.80 6.69
C GLY A 313 4.76 -14.85 7.78
N PHE A 314 5.34 -14.43 8.90
CA PHE A 314 5.47 -15.18 10.15
C PHE A 314 5.42 -14.20 11.33
N TYR A 315 5.43 -14.70 12.56
CA TYR A 315 5.50 -13.90 13.78
C TYR A 315 6.62 -14.40 14.70
N ASP A 316 7.09 -13.54 15.59
CA ASP A 316 8.14 -13.80 16.58
C ASP A 316 7.59 -14.15 17.99
N ASP A 317 8.47 -14.41 18.97
CA ASP A 317 8.11 -14.66 20.38
C ASP A 317 7.36 -13.50 21.03
N HIS A 318 7.51 -12.28 20.51
CA HIS A 318 6.82 -11.07 20.97
C HIS A 318 5.47 -10.86 20.25
N ARG A 319 5.01 -11.86 19.48
CA ARG A 319 3.82 -11.83 18.61
C ARG A 319 3.83 -10.67 17.60
N SER A 320 4.99 -10.11 17.29
CA SER A 320 5.14 -9.12 16.22
C SER A 320 5.30 -9.85 14.89
N MET A 321 4.57 -9.42 13.87
CA MET A 321 4.48 -10.10 12.58
C MET A 321 5.44 -9.48 11.56
N GLN A 322 6.23 -10.29 10.86
CA GLN A 322 6.91 -9.87 9.64
C GLN A 322 6.06 -10.21 8.41
N VAL A 323 5.66 -9.17 7.67
CA VAL A 323 5.12 -9.32 6.30
C VAL A 323 6.29 -9.52 5.34
N ILE A 324 6.31 -10.64 4.61
CA ILE A 324 7.37 -10.95 3.64
C ILE A 324 7.05 -10.33 2.28
N ASP A 325 5.93 -10.73 1.67
CA ASP A 325 5.54 -10.34 0.31
C ASP A 325 4.07 -10.74 0.06
N HIS A 326 3.46 -10.20 -0.99
CA HIS A 326 2.14 -10.62 -1.46
C HIS A 326 2.22 -12.03 -2.09
N TYR A 327 1.23 -12.90 -1.90
CA TYR A 327 1.28 -14.30 -2.34
C TYR A 327 1.45 -14.46 -3.86
N HIS A 328 0.82 -13.59 -4.66
CA HIS A 328 1.04 -13.57 -6.12
C HIS A 328 2.44 -13.09 -6.54
N ASN A 329 3.23 -12.53 -5.62
CA ASN A 329 4.63 -12.19 -5.89
C ASN A 329 5.59 -13.37 -5.67
N PHE A 330 5.17 -14.50 -5.09
CA PHE A 330 6.03 -15.67 -4.95
C PHE A 330 6.16 -16.47 -6.26
N ILE A 331 7.39 -16.77 -6.62
CA ILE A 331 7.79 -17.71 -7.66
C ILE A 331 7.95 -19.10 -7.03
N ARG A 332 7.32 -20.13 -7.61
CA ARG A 332 7.52 -21.54 -7.22
C ARG A 332 8.63 -22.18 -8.07
N MET A 333 9.68 -22.68 -7.41
CA MET A 333 10.78 -23.42 -8.03
C MET A 333 10.85 -24.83 -7.46
N GLY A 334 10.23 -25.79 -8.15
CA GLY A 334 10.06 -27.14 -7.62
C GLY A 334 9.28 -27.13 -6.30
N HIS A 335 9.94 -27.47 -5.20
CA HIS A 335 9.41 -27.39 -3.83
C HIS A 335 9.57 -26.02 -3.16
N ARG A 336 10.47 -25.16 -3.65
CA ARG A 336 10.82 -23.86 -3.04
C ARG A 336 9.87 -22.75 -3.48
N PHE A 337 9.68 -21.75 -2.63
CA PHE A 337 8.93 -20.52 -2.91
C PHE A 337 9.82 -19.32 -2.62
N ILE A 338 9.93 -18.40 -3.58
CA ILE A 338 10.90 -17.29 -3.54
C ILE A 338 10.16 -16.00 -3.89
N SER A 339 10.28 -15.00 -3.03
CA SER A 339 9.71 -13.67 -3.26
C SER A 339 10.40 -13.00 -4.46
N LYS A 340 9.62 -12.37 -5.35
CA LYS A 340 10.16 -11.47 -6.39
C LYS A 340 10.87 -10.28 -5.75
N THR A 341 10.29 -9.69 -4.70
CA THR A 341 10.84 -8.57 -3.94
C THR A 341 12.22 -8.91 -3.33
N LEU A 342 12.43 -10.15 -2.88
CA LEU A 342 13.75 -10.64 -2.44
C LEU A 342 14.78 -10.66 -3.57
N ILE A 343 14.43 -11.23 -4.73
CA ILE A 343 15.31 -11.30 -5.91
C ILE A 343 15.68 -9.89 -6.41
N GLU A 344 14.68 -8.99 -6.44
CA GLU A 344 14.85 -7.59 -6.81
C GLU A 344 15.74 -6.85 -5.79
N THR A 345 15.55 -7.09 -4.49
CA THR A 345 16.35 -6.48 -3.41
C THR A 345 17.80 -6.94 -3.44
N ILE A 346 18.05 -8.23 -3.67
CA ILE A 346 19.41 -8.79 -3.85
C ILE A 346 20.09 -8.10 -5.04
N LEU A 347 19.44 -8.04 -6.21
CA LEU A 347 20.05 -7.41 -7.38
C LEU A 347 20.18 -5.88 -7.23
N LEU A 348 19.38 -5.23 -6.39
CA LEU A 348 19.48 -3.80 -6.06
C LEU A 348 20.60 -3.46 -5.07
N SER A 349 21.20 -4.44 -4.37
CA SER A 349 22.39 -4.20 -3.53
C SER A 349 23.63 -3.87 -4.37
N GLN A 350 23.68 -4.36 -5.62
CA GLN A 350 24.82 -4.21 -6.50
C GLN A 350 25.03 -2.76 -6.92
N GLN A 351 26.26 -2.27 -6.77
CA GLN A 351 26.57 -0.86 -6.99
C GLN A 351 26.31 -0.41 -8.43
N THR A 352 26.39 -1.32 -9.42
CA THR A 352 26.16 -1.02 -10.83
C THR A 352 24.68 -1.07 -11.24
N VAL A 353 23.77 -1.61 -10.40
CA VAL A 353 22.34 -1.80 -10.74
C VAL A 353 21.51 -0.58 -10.34
N ALA A 354 20.76 -0.02 -11.29
CA ALA A 354 19.81 1.07 -11.04
C ALA A 354 18.41 0.58 -10.68
N ARG A 355 17.93 -0.48 -11.34
CA ARG A 355 16.60 -1.09 -11.16
C ARG A 355 16.66 -2.59 -11.48
N ALA A 356 15.91 -3.41 -10.75
CA ALA A 356 15.68 -4.83 -11.04
C ALA A 356 14.17 -5.12 -11.01
N VAL A 357 13.70 -6.08 -11.82
CA VAL A 357 12.29 -6.52 -11.90
C VAL A 357 12.23 -8.01 -12.21
N ALA A 358 11.86 -8.83 -11.24
CA ALA A 358 11.73 -10.27 -11.39
C ALA A 358 10.40 -10.62 -12.08
N LEU A 359 10.42 -11.54 -13.03
CA LEU A 359 9.26 -11.92 -13.84
C LEU A 359 9.06 -13.44 -13.84
N LYS A 360 7.82 -13.84 -13.58
CA LYS A 360 7.35 -15.21 -13.80
C LYS A 360 7.16 -15.42 -15.30
N THR A 361 8.06 -16.16 -15.94
CA THR A 361 8.01 -16.39 -17.38
C THR A 361 6.84 -17.32 -17.71
N ILE A 362 5.84 -16.83 -18.47
CA ILE A 362 4.91 -17.69 -19.20
C ILE A 362 5.68 -18.19 -20.43
N GLY A 363 5.81 -19.50 -20.56
CA GLY A 363 6.92 -20.09 -21.30
C GLY A 363 6.93 -19.85 -22.80
N GLN A 364 8.12 -19.55 -23.34
CA GLN A 364 8.56 -20.10 -24.63
C GLN A 364 10.02 -20.55 -24.51
N THR A 365 10.21 -21.87 -24.42
CA THR A 365 11.54 -22.51 -24.42
C THR A 365 12.12 -22.46 -25.83
N LEU A 366 12.98 -21.48 -26.09
CA LEU A 366 13.96 -21.59 -27.17
C LEU A 366 15.05 -22.58 -26.73
N ASN A 367 15.29 -23.60 -27.55
CA ASN A 367 16.45 -24.50 -27.51
C ASN A 367 16.63 -25.34 -26.21
N GLY A 368 15.54 -25.77 -25.57
CA GLY A 368 15.52 -26.84 -24.55
C GLY A 368 16.14 -26.52 -23.18
N LYS A 369 17.09 -25.59 -23.09
CA LYS A 369 17.72 -25.13 -21.84
C LYS A 369 16.81 -24.14 -21.09
N GLY A 370 15.66 -24.61 -20.62
CA GLY A 370 14.61 -23.78 -20.03
C GLY A 370 14.98 -23.09 -18.71
N LYS A 371 15.57 -21.88 -18.79
CA LYS A 371 15.60 -20.91 -17.69
C LYS A 371 14.16 -20.47 -17.39
N GLN A 372 13.61 -20.88 -16.24
CA GLN A 372 12.17 -20.79 -15.95
C GLN A 372 11.73 -19.37 -15.55
N PHE A 373 12.64 -18.53 -15.05
CA PHE A 373 12.35 -17.22 -14.48
C PHE A 373 13.34 -16.19 -15.01
N ARG A 374 12.86 -14.96 -15.22
CA ARG A 374 13.65 -13.89 -15.86
C ARG A 374 13.59 -12.62 -15.04
N THR A 375 14.73 -12.03 -14.71
CA THR A 375 14.82 -10.74 -14.05
C THR A 375 15.39 -9.70 -15.01
N LEU A 376 14.64 -8.64 -15.26
CA LEU A 376 15.10 -7.52 -16.07
C LEU A 376 15.85 -6.52 -15.19
N VAL A 377 17.00 -6.06 -15.65
CA VAL A 377 17.89 -5.15 -14.92
C VAL A 377 18.21 -3.94 -15.79
N THR A 378 18.23 -2.74 -15.21
CA THR A 378 18.87 -1.56 -15.81
C THR A 378 20.09 -1.20 -14.97
N LEU A 379 21.25 -0.99 -15.59
CA LEU A 379 22.44 -0.49 -14.90
C LEU A 379 22.34 1.02 -14.65
N LYS A 380 23.20 1.56 -13.78
CA LYS A 380 23.38 3.01 -13.56
C LYS A 380 24.25 3.58 -14.68
N ASP A 381 24.04 4.86 -15.01
CA ASP A 381 24.80 5.54 -16.05
C ASP A 381 26.32 5.41 -15.85
N GLY A 382 27.06 5.23 -16.94
CA GLY A 382 28.49 4.94 -16.96
C GLY A 382 28.87 3.47 -16.73
N ASN A 383 28.01 2.64 -16.13
CA ASN A 383 28.32 1.22 -15.86
C ASN A 383 27.99 0.34 -17.07
N ASN A 384 28.97 0.10 -17.93
CA ASN A 384 28.87 -0.79 -19.08
C ASN A 384 29.60 -2.14 -18.89
N THR A 385 30.31 -2.34 -17.77
CA THR A 385 31.16 -3.51 -17.51
C THR A 385 30.42 -4.70 -16.91
N THR A 386 29.42 -4.46 -16.05
CA THR A 386 28.63 -5.55 -15.45
C THR A 386 27.86 -6.32 -16.50
N ASN A 387 28.03 -7.64 -16.51
CA ASN A 387 27.34 -8.53 -17.43
C ASN A 387 26.19 -9.30 -16.75
N SER A 388 25.39 -10.05 -17.51
CA SER A 388 24.24 -10.77 -16.94
C SER A 388 24.61 -12.06 -16.19
N GLU A 389 25.78 -12.65 -16.46
CA GLU A 389 26.23 -13.90 -15.82
C GLU A 389 26.82 -13.62 -14.43
N GLU A 390 27.54 -12.51 -14.27
CA GLU A 390 27.97 -11.95 -12.98
C GLU A 390 26.78 -11.74 -12.03
N LEU A 391 25.70 -11.14 -12.53
CA LEU A 391 24.48 -10.90 -11.75
C LEU A 391 23.70 -12.19 -11.45
N GLU A 392 23.71 -13.19 -12.34
CA GLU A 392 23.17 -14.52 -12.05
C GLU A 392 23.99 -15.26 -10.99
N HIS A 393 25.32 -15.19 -11.05
CA HIS A 393 26.21 -15.80 -10.07
C HIS A 393 26.05 -15.15 -8.68
N TYR A 394 26.02 -13.81 -8.62
CA TYR A 394 25.77 -13.09 -7.37
C TYR A 394 24.40 -13.43 -6.75
N LEU A 395 23.34 -13.51 -7.57
CA LEU A 395 22.02 -13.92 -7.09
C LEU A 395 22.02 -15.36 -6.52
N ASN A 396 22.66 -16.30 -7.21
CA ASN A 396 22.77 -17.69 -6.72
C ASN A 396 23.59 -17.80 -5.43
N ALA A 397 24.67 -17.03 -5.31
CA ALA A 397 25.48 -16.97 -4.09
C ALA A 397 24.68 -16.40 -2.90
N GLN A 398 23.94 -15.30 -3.09
CA GLN A 398 23.11 -14.70 -2.02
C GLN A 398 21.89 -15.57 -1.65
N LEU A 399 21.40 -16.41 -2.57
CA LEU A 399 20.34 -17.40 -2.29
C LEU A 399 20.87 -18.75 -1.76
N ASN A 400 22.19 -18.92 -1.61
CA ASN A 400 22.85 -20.19 -1.26
C ASN A 400 22.41 -21.39 -2.13
N ASP A 401 22.19 -21.17 -3.43
CA ASP A 401 21.74 -22.23 -4.35
C ASP A 401 22.30 -22.05 -5.78
N ASN A 402 23.44 -22.68 -6.02
CA ASN A 402 24.11 -22.69 -7.32
C ASN A 402 23.37 -23.48 -8.41
N ASN A 403 22.30 -24.22 -8.08
CA ASN A 403 21.53 -24.99 -9.06
C ASN A 403 20.36 -24.20 -9.68
N MET A 404 20.05 -23.00 -9.19
CA MET A 404 18.94 -22.21 -9.72
C MET A 404 19.25 -21.63 -11.11
N LYS A 405 18.36 -21.88 -12.07
CA LYS A 405 18.47 -21.46 -13.48
C LYS A 405 17.66 -20.18 -13.74
N TRP A 406 18.08 -19.08 -13.11
CA TRP A 406 17.59 -17.74 -13.42
C TRP A 406 18.08 -17.27 -14.80
N SER A 407 17.37 -16.32 -15.40
CA SER A 407 17.87 -15.47 -16.47
C SER A 407 17.91 -14.03 -15.99
N VAL A 408 19.09 -13.43 -15.81
CA VAL A 408 19.18 -11.97 -15.79
C VAL A 408 19.14 -11.47 -17.24
N THR A 409 18.61 -10.27 -17.47
CA THR A 409 18.73 -9.58 -18.75
C THR A 409 18.88 -8.08 -18.49
N ILE A 410 20.04 -7.55 -18.85
CA ILE A 410 20.26 -6.10 -18.88
C ILE A 410 19.46 -5.50 -20.04
N VAL A 411 18.66 -4.47 -19.74
CA VAL A 411 17.81 -3.73 -20.70
C VAL A 411 18.10 -2.23 -20.59
N ARG A 412 17.96 -1.49 -21.71
CA ARG A 412 18.25 -0.04 -21.74
C ARG A 412 17.28 0.81 -20.91
N ARG A 413 16.01 0.39 -20.78
CA ARG A 413 14.98 1.10 -20.00
C ARG A 413 13.89 0.12 -19.58
N LEU A 414 13.37 0.32 -18.37
CA LEU A 414 12.13 -0.29 -17.91
C LEU A 414 11.01 0.74 -18.00
N ILE A 415 9.92 0.42 -18.70
CA ILE A 415 8.75 1.30 -18.82
C ILE A 415 7.76 0.94 -17.71
N ARG A 416 7.38 1.96 -16.94
CA ARG A 416 6.29 1.87 -15.97
C ARG A 416 4.97 2.25 -16.63
N ASP A 417 3.90 1.59 -16.20
CA ASP A 417 2.53 2.10 -16.30
C ASP A 417 2.40 3.39 -15.44
N GLY A 418 1.34 4.18 -15.61
CA GLY A 418 1.09 5.39 -14.80
C GLY A 418 0.98 5.10 -13.30
N GLN A 419 0.70 3.84 -12.93
CA GLN A 419 0.68 3.31 -11.56
C GLN A 419 2.02 2.67 -11.12
N TYR A 420 3.16 3.07 -11.70
CA TYR A 420 4.53 2.64 -11.31
C TYR A 420 4.86 1.14 -11.48
N ARG A 421 3.89 0.29 -11.86
CA ARG A 421 4.03 -1.13 -12.23
C ARG A 421 4.77 -1.27 -13.56
N ILE A 422 5.74 -2.17 -13.66
CA ILE A 422 6.44 -2.42 -14.92
C ILE A 422 5.58 -3.31 -15.82
N ARG A 423 5.24 -2.81 -17.01
CA ARG A 423 4.73 -3.66 -18.09
C ARG A 423 5.89 -4.12 -18.97
N LEU A 424 5.95 -5.42 -19.25
CA LEU A 424 6.54 -5.87 -20.50
C LEU A 424 5.72 -5.26 -21.64
N MET A 425 6.33 -4.46 -22.51
CA MET A 425 5.82 -4.40 -23.88
C MET A 425 5.90 -5.80 -24.48
N ARG A 426 4.87 -6.23 -25.20
CA ARG A 426 5.03 -7.35 -26.13
C ARG A 426 6.10 -6.92 -27.13
N CYS A 427 7.28 -7.55 -27.11
CA CYS A 427 8.24 -7.39 -28.19
C CYS A 427 7.55 -7.84 -29.48
N ASP A 428 7.35 -6.89 -30.39
CA ASP A 428 6.57 -7.12 -31.60
C ASP A 428 7.29 -8.12 -32.50
N LYS A 429 6.83 -9.38 -32.54
CA LYS A 429 7.49 -10.48 -33.27
C LYS A 429 7.71 -10.16 -34.76
N ARG A 430 6.93 -9.23 -35.31
CA ARG A 430 7.09 -8.67 -36.66
C ARG A 430 8.47 -8.06 -36.93
N ARG A 431 9.13 -7.40 -35.96
CA ARG A 431 10.42 -6.73 -36.21
C ARG A 431 11.64 -7.67 -36.28
N GLN A 432 11.58 -8.87 -35.69
CA GLN A 432 12.65 -9.86 -35.87
C GLN A 432 12.49 -10.69 -37.15
N MET A 433 11.25 -10.92 -37.61
CA MET A 433 10.99 -11.64 -38.86
C MET A 433 11.38 -10.85 -40.13
N MET A 434 11.49 -9.52 -40.05
CA MET A 434 11.93 -8.70 -41.19
C MET A 434 13.46 -8.73 -41.39
N MET A 435 14.25 -8.69 -40.31
CA MET A 435 15.72 -8.76 -40.39
C MET A 435 16.28 -10.19 -40.57
N THR A 436 15.41 -11.19 -40.76
CA THR A 436 15.77 -12.59 -41.08
C THR A 436 15.31 -13.00 -42.48
N ARG A 437 15.05 -12.03 -43.36
CA ARG A 437 14.73 -12.20 -44.80
C ARG A 437 15.53 -11.27 -45.72
N SER A 438 16.66 -10.75 -45.23
CA SER A 438 17.56 -9.85 -45.95
C SER A 438 19.02 -10.27 -45.72
N ASN A 439 19.33 -11.49 -46.15
CA ASN A 439 20.64 -12.08 -46.45
C ASN A 439 20.36 -13.38 -47.21
#